data_AF-A0A9W5ITU1-F1
#
_entry.id   AF-A0A9W5ITU1-F1
#
_cell.length_a   1.000
_cell.length_b   1.000
_cell.length_c   1.000
_cell.angle_alpha   90.00
_cell.angle_beta   90.00
_cell.angle_gamma   90.00
#
_symmetry.space_group_name_H-M   'P 1'
#
loop_
_entity.id
_entity.type
_entity.pdbx_description
1 polymer ?
#
loop_
_entity_poly.entity_id
_entity_poly.type
_entity_poly.pdbx_seq_one_letter_code
_entity_poly.pdbx_strand_id
1 'polypeptide(L)'
;MPKPRRMRALSAAKTYSDGLNREVSAKVDRLSETVTRQDSARASEINTLTAKLDGMRVGGRNLIRDSAAEVRNANYLMQTYSLSDGTLQEGEPVVLTLWGELGSDREAFWPFNSDSWNWLGVMKKVSDGVYRIVTTWKRSKNNPPNDRLLIYCGPNTGKTVSRIDRIKLERGTVATDWTPAPEDGAAAASNLAAVVQQTSTAVTELGGKVQSLYTLKTEAISGGRKAIAGIALGADGKTGSGEILLMADKVAYVDPRDKSVTPAFVTVIENGRAKQALNGDLVADGTILGRHVAAAQTFQAPVINGGSLNIGNGRFAVNSEGQVSISASSGNVGMKITNDNINVYDENGVLQAQFGLLTDW
;
A
#
# COMPACT_ATOMS: atom_id res chain seq x y z
N MET A 1 -101.79 26.41 66.11
CA MET A 1 -101.69 27.18 64.84
C MET A 1 -100.37 27.95 64.80
N PRO A 2 -99.49 27.76 63.81
CA PRO A 2 -98.23 28.51 63.74
C PRO A 2 -98.53 30.00 63.46
N LYS A 3 -97.89 30.90 64.19
CA LYS A 3 -98.08 32.36 64.05
C LYS A 3 -97.79 32.82 62.60
N PRO A 4 -98.63 33.66 61.97
CA PRO A 4 -98.55 34.04 60.54
C PRO A 4 -97.20 34.62 60.09
N ARG A 5 -96.40 35.22 61.00
CA ARG A 5 -95.02 35.65 60.72
C ARG A 5 -94.07 34.49 60.39
N ARG A 6 -94.20 33.33 61.04
CA ARG A 6 -93.35 32.15 60.76
C ARG A 6 -93.66 31.53 59.39
N MET A 7 -94.92 31.50 58.97
CA MET A 7 -95.30 31.02 57.64
C MET A 7 -94.76 31.93 56.52
N ARG A 8 -94.78 33.26 56.70
CA ARG A 8 -94.18 34.20 55.75
C ARG A 8 -92.65 34.07 55.64
N ALA A 9 -91.96 33.82 56.75
CA ALA A 9 -90.51 33.59 56.74
C ALA A 9 -90.16 32.28 56.01
N LEU A 10 -90.93 31.21 56.25
CA LEU A 10 -90.73 29.92 55.58
C LEU A 10 -91.02 30.01 54.07
N SER A 11 -92.06 30.73 53.66
CA SER A 11 -92.36 30.94 52.24
C SER A 11 -91.26 31.75 51.55
N ALA A 12 -90.75 32.80 52.18
CA ALA A 12 -89.65 33.60 51.64
C ALA A 12 -88.35 32.78 51.49
N ALA A 13 -88.02 31.94 52.48
CA ALA A 13 -86.87 31.04 52.41
C ALA A 13 -87.01 30.00 51.29
N LYS A 14 -88.21 29.45 51.08
CA LYS A 14 -88.49 28.53 49.96
C LYS A 14 -88.32 29.24 48.61
N THR A 15 -88.88 30.44 48.44
CA THR A 15 -88.73 31.23 47.21
C THR A 15 -87.27 31.57 46.92
N TYR A 16 -86.48 31.92 47.94
CA TYR A 16 -85.04 32.16 47.80
C TYR A 16 -84.29 30.90 47.37
N SER A 17 -84.55 29.75 48.02
CA SER A 17 -83.95 28.46 47.66
C SER A 17 -84.32 28.04 46.24
N ASP A 18 -85.58 28.21 45.83
CA ASP A 18 -86.04 27.89 44.47
C ASP A 18 -85.39 28.83 43.43
N GLY A 19 -85.17 30.10 43.79
CA GLY A 19 -84.42 31.06 42.97
C GLY A 19 -82.95 30.67 42.80
N LEU A 20 -82.28 30.30 43.89
CA LEU A 20 -80.89 29.83 43.87
C LEU A 20 -80.76 28.56 43.03
N ASN A 21 -81.68 27.60 43.19
CA ASN A 21 -81.69 26.38 42.39
C ASN A 21 -81.85 26.69 40.89
N ARG A 22 -82.73 27.61 40.51
CA ARG A 22 -82.87 28.04 39.11
C ARG A 22 -81.59 28.69 38.57
N GLU A 23 -80.94 29.54 39.36
CA GLU A 23 -79.69 30.19 38.96
C GLU A 23 -78.56 29.16 38.78
N VAL A 24 -78.44 28.20 39.70
CA VAL A 24 -77.45 27.12 39.63
C VAL A 24 -77.70 26.23 38.42
N SER A 25 -78.95 25.79 38.19
CA SER A 25 -79.30 25.00 36.98
C SER A 25 -78.94 25.77 35.70
N ALA A 26 -79.28 27.05 35.60
CA ALA A 26 -78.93 27.87 34.44
C ALA A 26 -77.40 28.01 34.25
N LYS A 27 -76.62 28.10 35.34
CA LYS A 27 -75.15 28.11 35.26
C LYS A 27 -74.59 26.76 34.81
N VAL A 28 -75.15 25.64 35.29
CA VAL A 28 -74.77 24.28 34.88
C VAL A 28 -75.09 24.04 33.41
N ASP A 29 -76.24 24.51 32.91
CA ASP A 29 -76.62 24.39 31.50
C ASP A 29 -75.65 25.18 30.61
N ARG A 30 -75.34 26.44 30.97
CA ARG A 30 -74.35 27.26 30.25
C ARG A 30 -72.95 26.65 30.28
N LEU A 31 -72.54 26.06 31.40
CA LEU A 31 -71.26 25.38 31.52
C LEU A 31 -71.23 24.13 30.64
N SER A 32 -72.28 23.31 30.69
CA SER A 32 -72.42 22.12 29.84
C SER A 32 -72.36 22.47 28.36
N GLU A 33 -73.10 23.50 27.92
CA GLU A 33 -73.06 23.99 26.55
C GLU A 33 -71.66 24.50 26.16
N THR A 34 -70.99 25.20 27.06
CA THR A 34 -69.62 25.68 26.84
C THR A 34 -68.63 24.52 26.71
N VAL A 35 -68.73 23.49 27.56
CA VAL A 35 -67.92 22.27 27.48
C VAL A 35 -68.16 21.55 26.16
N THR A 36 -69.42 21.33 25.76
CA THR A 36 -69.74 20.68 24.48
C THR A 36 -69.18 21.44 23.28
N ARG A 37 -69.26 22.78 23.28
CA ARG A 37 -68.64 23.61 22.23
C ARG A 37 -67.12 23.48 22.20
N GLN A 38 -66.47 23.47 23.38
CA GLN A 38 -65.03 23.28 23.47
C GLN A 38 -64.59 21.89 23.01
N ASP A 39 -65.30 20.83 23.40
CA ASP A 39 -65.00 19.47 22.97
C ASP A 39 -65.13 19.31 21.46
N SER A 40 -66.16 19.91 20.86
CA SER A 40 -66.35 19.92 19.41
C SER A 40 -65.21 20.66 18.68
N ALA A 41 -64.77 21.80 19.20
CA ALA A 41 -63.66 22.57 18.62
C ALA A 41 -62.33 21.80 18.72
N ARG A 42 -62.04 21.20 19.89
CA ARG A 42 -60.84 20.37 20.10
C ARG A 42 -60.84 19.13 19.20
N ALA A 43 -61.98 18.48 19.01
CA ALA A 43 -62.09 17.34 18.10
C ALA A 43 -61.77 17.75 16.64
N SER A 44 -62.23 18.93 16.20
CA SER A 44 -61.90 19.46 14.88
C SER A 44 -60.41 19.78 14.72
N GLU A 45 -59.78 20.35 15.75
CA GLU A 45 -58.34 20.60 15.76
C GLU A 45 -57.53 19.30 15.73
N ILE A 46 -57.91 18.30 16.53
CA ILE A 46 -57.31 16.96 16.52
C ILE A 46 -57.40 16.35 15.12
N ASN A 47 -58.57 16.37 14.47
CA ASN A 47 -58.72 15.83 13.12
C ASN A 47 -57.80 16.54 12.10
N THR A 48 -57.65 17.86 12.24
CA THR A 48 -56.75 18.65 11.38
C THR A 48 -55.29 18.29 11.62
N LEU A 49 -54.87 18.10 12.88
CA LEU A 49 -53.51 17.71 13.23
C LEU A 49 -53.21 16.26 12.78
N THR A 50 -54.14 15.34 12.97
CA THR A 50 -54.04 13.95 12.49
C THR A 50 -53.84 13.93 10.97
N ALA A 51 -54.65 14.67 10.21
CA ALA A 51 -54.50 14.73 8.76
C ALA A 51 -53.14 15.31 8.32
N LYS A 52 -52.62 16.32 9.05
CA LYS A 52 -51.26 16.85 8.80
C LYS A 52 -50.18 15.81 9.11
N LEU A 53 -50.33 15.07 10.21
CA LEU A 53 -49.39 14.03 10.63
C LEU A 53 -49.38 12.86 9.63
N ASP A 54 -50.55 12.41 9.18
CA ASP A 54 -50.70 11.35 8.18
C ASP A 54 -50.07 11.74 6.82
N GLY A 55 -50.01 13.03 6.52
CA GLY A 55 -49.34 13.58 5.33
C GLY A 55 -47.82 13.71 5.45
N MET A 56 -47.24 13.55 6.65
CA MET A 56 -45.80 13.65 6.83
C MET A 56 -45.10 12.39 6.34
N ARG A 57 -44.12 12.58 5.45
CA ARG A 57 -43.25 11.52 4.94
C ARG A 57 -41.81 11.94 5.14
N VAL A 58 -41.05 11.18 5.93
CA VAL A 58 -39.63 11.45 6.18
C VAL A 58 -38.81 10.51 5.31
N GLY A 59 -38.09 11.03 4.32
CA GLY A 59 -37.03 10.29 3.63
C GLY A 59 -35.70 10.77 4.16
N GLY A 60 -34.82 9.85 4.55
CA GLY A 60 -33.46 10.18 5.03
C GLY A 60 -32.38 9.93 3.98
N ARG A 61 -32.69 9.18 2.92
CA ARG A 61 -31.71 8.84 1.86
C ARG A 61 -31.53 10.01 0.92
N ASN A 62 -30.28 10.47 0.79
CA ASN A 62 -29.89 11.37 -0.28
C ASN A 62 -29.88 10.62 -1.62
N LEU A 63 -30.59 11.16 -2.61
CA LEU A 63 -30.67 10.63 -3.96
C LEU A 63 -29.69 11.32 -4.93
N ILE A 64 -28.83 12.23 -4.46
CA ILE A 64 -27.86 12.94 -5.30
C ILE A 64 -26.45 12.38 -5.03
N ARG A 65 -25.80 11.86 -6.07
CA ARG A 65 -24.40 11.42 -6.02
C ARG A 65 -23.45 12.60 -5.97
N ASP A 66 -22.29 12.39 -5.34
CA ASP A 66 -21.21 13.39 -5.22
C ASP A 66 -21.69 14.75 -4.67
N SER A 67 -22.72 14.70 -3.83
CA SER A 67 -23.48 15.88 -3.41
C SER A 67 -22.81 16.75 -2.35
N ALA A 68 -21.59 16.41 -1.95
CA ALA A 68 -20.70 17.19 -1.09
C ALA A 68 -19.65 18.01 -1.87
N ALA A 69 -19.56 17.83 -3.19
CA ALA A 69 -18.60 18.59 -3.99
C ALA A 69 -19.01 20.06 -4.06
N GLU A 70 -18.13 20.96 -3.61
CA GLU A 70 -18.38 22.41 -3.69
C GLU A 70 -18.48 22.83 -5.16
N VAL A 71 -19.53 23.60 -5.47
CA VAL A 71 -19.70 24.28 -6.75
C VAL A 71 -19.71 25.77 -6.50
N ARG A 72 -18.82 26.52 -7.15
CA ARG A 72 -18.73 27.98 -7.01
C ARG A 72 -18.52 28.63 -8.39
N ASN A 73 -19.53 29.32 -8.89
CA ASN A 73 -19.47 30.03 -10.18
C ASN A 73 -20.60 31.06 -10.32
N ALA A 74 -20.57 31.83 -11.41
CA ALA A 74 -21.59 32.81 -11.78
C ALA A 74 -22.46 32.35 -12.97
N ASN A 75 -22.55 31.05 -13.23
CA ASN A 75 -23.31 30.53 -14.37
C ASN A 75 -24.81 30.55 -14.06
N TYR A 76 -25.62 30.65 -15.11
CA TYR A 76 -27.07 30.49 -14.98
C TYR A 76 -27.44 29.04 -14.64
N LEU A 77 -26.86 28.06 -15.35
CA LEU A 77 -26.84 26.66 -14.91
C LEU A 77 -25.63 26.47 -14.01
N MET A 78 -25.84 26.29 -12.70
CA MET A 78 -24.75 26.15 -11.75
C MET A 78 -24.11 24.77 -11.78
N GLN A 79 -24.95 23.73 -11.75
CA GLN A 79 -24.49 22.35 -11.76
C GLN A 79 -25.58 21.39 -12.22
N THR A 80 -25.15 20.33 -12.88
CA THR A 80 -25.95 19.13 -13.14
C THR A 80 -25.44 18.03 -12.22
N TYR A 81 -26.32 17.49 -11.38
CA TYR A 81 -26.00 16.38 -10.49
C TYR A 81 -26.63 15.09 -10.98
N SER A 82 -25.91 13.97 -10.89
CA SER A 82 -26.44 12.63 -11.14
C SER A 82 -27.25 12.12 -9.95
N LEU A 83 -28.36 11.45 -10.22
CA LEU A 83 -29.19 10.81 -9.20
C LEU A 83 -28.73 9.37 -8.93
N SER A 84 -28.89 8.91 -7.69
CA SER A 84 -28.58 7.54 -7.24
C SER A 84 -29.35 6.50 -8.03
N ASP A 85 -30.64 6.75 -8.24
CA ASP A 85 -31.49 5.92 -9.08
C ASP A 85 -32.53 6.81 -9.78
N GLY A 86 -32.90 6.46 -11.01
CA GLY A 86 -33.87 7.21 -11.80
C GLY A 86 -35.32 6.82 -11.49
N THR A 87 -35.61 6.41 -10.26
CA THR A 87 -36.88 5.73 -9.92
C THR A 87 -37.95 6.67 -9.35
N LEU A 88 -37.65 7.95 -9.13
CA LEU A 88 -38.63 8.94 -8.70
C LEU A 88 -39.77 9.06 -9.71
N GLN A 89 -41.02 8.98 -9.23
CA GLN A 89 -42.22 8.96 -10.07
C GLN A 89 -42.87 10.34 -10.19
N GLU A 90 -43.63 10.57 -11.27
CA GLU A 90 -44.43 11.81 -11.39
C GLU A 90 -45.36 11.97 -10.20
N GLY A 91 -45.38 13.17 -9.60
CA GLY A 91 -46.25 13.47 -8.46
C GLY A 91 -45.72 12.98 -7.11
N GLU A 92 -44.60 12.26 -7.07
CA GLU A 92 -44.04 11.76 -5.83
C GLU A 92 -43.55 12.93 -4.95
N PRO A 93 -43.93 13.01 -3.66
CA PRO A 93 -43.46 14.09 -2.79
C PRO A 93 -41.94 13.98 -2.59
N VAL A 94 -41.25 15.10 -2.72
CA VAL A 94 -39.81 15.21 -2.51
C VAL A 94 -39.48 16.49 -1.75
N VAL A 95 -38.35 16.44 -1.04
CA VAL A 95 -37.72 17.60 -0.44
C VAL A 95 -36.30 17.74 -0.97
N LEU A 96 -35.97 18.94 -1.43
CA LEU A 96 -34.64 19.30 -1.87
C LEU A 96 -34.10 20.39 -0.95
N THR A 97 -32.95 20.11 -0.32
CA THR A 97 -32.23 21.07 0.53
C THR A 97 -30.86 21.33 -0.07
N LEU A 98 -30.49 22.60 -0.17
CA LEU A 98 -29.21 23.08 -0.69
C LEU A 98 -28.56 23.94 0.40
N TRP A 99 -27.30 23.64 0.72
CA TRP A 99 -26.46 24.45 1.60
C TRP A 99 -25.47 25.23 0.74
N GLY A 100 -25.38 26.54 0.93
CA GLY A 100 -24.55 27.40 0.11
C GLY A 100 -24.94 28.88 0.19
N GLU A 101 -24.40 29.68 -0.71
CA GLU A 101 -24.64 31.13 -0.77
C GLU A 101 -25.14 31.54 -2.14
N LEU A 102 -26.19 32.35 -2.14
CA LEU A 102 -26.73 32.94 -3.35
C LEU A 102 -26.04 34.28 -3.63
N GLY A 103 -25.66 34.52 -4.89
CA GLY A 103 -25.09 35.81 -5.30
C GLY A 103 -26.06 36.96 -5.03
N SER A 104 -25.55 38.15 -4.70
CA SER A 104 -26.39 39.28 -4.27
C SER A 104 -27.35 39.81 -5.33
N ASP A 105 -27.08 39.55 -6.62
CA ASP A 105 -27.93 39.90 -7.76
C ASP A 105 -28.78 38.72 -8.26
N ARG A 106 -28.82 37.62 -7.51
CA ARG A 106 -29.60 36.42 -7.80
C ARG A 106 -30.79 36.35 -6.85
N GLU A 107 -31.91 35.86 -7.36
CA GLU A 107 -33.18 35.76 -6.66
C GLU A 107 -33.36 34.40 -5.97
N ALA A 108 -32.98 33.30 -6.63
CA ALA A 108 -33.11 31.96 -6.07
C ALA A 108 -32.36 30.87 -6.85
N PHE A 109 -32.23 29.70 -6.21
CA PHE A 109 -31.93 28.45 -6.89
C PHE A 109 -33.21 27.83 -7.48
N TRP A 110 -33.15 27.38 -8.73
CA TRP A 110 -34.26 26.79 -9.48
C TRP A 110 -33.90 25.37 -9.90
N PRO A 111 -34.42 24.34 -9.21
CA PRO A 111 -34.21 22.95 -9.57
C PRO A 111 -35.07 22.50 -10.76
N PHE A 112 -34.46 21.73 -11.64
CA PHE A 112 -35.13 21.08 -12.77
C PHE A 112 -34.73 19.61 -12.85
N ASN A 113 -35.69 18.77 -13.23
CA ASN A 113 -35.44 17.40 -13.66
C ASN A 113 -35.36 17.33 -15.20
N SER A 114 -34.63 16.33 -15.70
CA SER A 114 -34.61 15.93 -17.10
C SER A 114 -34.20 17.04 -18.06
N ASP A 115 -32.92 17.44 -18.05
CA ASP A 115 -32.34 18.40 -19.00
C ASP A 115 -33.15 19.73 -19.11
N SER A 116 -33.63 20.22 -17.98
CA SER A 116 -34.37 21.51 -17.85
C SER A 116 -35.81 21.52 -18.35
N TRP A 117 -36.38 20.37 -18.70
CA TRP A 117 -37.77 20.28 -19.15
C TRP A 117 -38.79 20.36 -18.02
N ASN A 118 -38.41 19.91 -16.82
CA ASN A 118 -39.34 19.76 -15.71
C ASN A 118 -38.93 20.64 -14.54
N TRP A 119 -39.49 21.85 -14.50
CA TRP A 119 -39.26 22.79 -13.39
C TRP A 119 -39.91 22.29 -12.10
N LEU A 120 -39.13 22.18 -11.02
CA LEU A 120 -39.60 21.70 -9.72
C LEU A 120 -40.09 22.83 -8.79
N GLY A 121 -39.74 24.09 -9.12
CA GLY A 121 -40.18 25.28 -8.39
C GLY A 121 -39.03 26.22 -8.00
N VAL A 122 -39.31 27.16 -7.10
CA VAL A 122 -38.33 28.10 -6.55
C VAL A 122 -37.91 27.65 -5.15
N MET A 123 -36.60 27.47 -4.91
CA MET A 123 -36.11 27.19 -3.56
C MET A 123 -36.18 28.45 -2.70
N LYS A 124 -36.67 28.31 -1.46
CA LYS A 124 -36.77 29.40 -0.49
C LYS A 124 -35.62 29.33 0.49
N LYS A 125 -35.03 30.48 0.84
CA LYS A 125 -34.08 30.56 1.96
C LYS A 125 -34.83 30.26 3.25
N VAL A 126 -34.40 29.23 3.98
CA VAL A 126 -35.01 28.80 5.25
C VAL A 126 -34.16 29.15 6.46
N SER A 127 -32.85 29.33 6.26
CA SER A 127 -31.91 29.90 7.23
C SER A 127 -30.71 30.46 6.47
N ASP A 128 -29.79 31.12 7.17
CA ASP A 128 -28.51 31.52 6.57
C ASP A 128 -27.78 30.30 6.03
N GLY A 129 -27.34 30.42 4.78
CA GLY A 129 -26.67 29.35 4.07
C GLY A 129 -27.56 28.16 3.65
N VAL A 130 -28.89 28.19 3.84
CA VAL A 130 -29.77 27.03 3.55
C VAL A 130 -31.00 27.42 2.74
N TYR A 131 -31.19 26.73 1.63
CA TYR A 131 -32.30 26.90 0.70
C TYR A 131 -33.05 25.57 0.58
N ARG A 132 -34.38 25.61 0.57
CA ARG A 132 -35.22 24.41 0.55
C ARG A 132 -36.46 24.56 -0.31
N ILE A 133 -36.87 23.46 -0.92
CA ILE A 133 -38.18 23.31 -1.52
C ILE A 133 -38.77 21.96 -1.13
N VAL A 134 -40.05 21.95 -0.75
CA VAL A 134 -40.88 20.75 -0.62
C VAL A 134 -41.87 20.81 -1.78
N THR A 135 -41.86 19.80 -2.64
CA THR A 135 -42.62 19.80 -3.90
C THR A 135 -42.95 18.37 -4.32
N THR A 136 -43.59 18.20 -5.47
CA THR A 136 -43.75 16.89 -6.11
C THR A 136 -42.78 16.77 -7.28
N TRP A 137 -42.21 15.59 -7.45
CA TRP A 137 -41.32 15.28 -8.56
C TRP A 137 -42.08 15.43 -9.88
N LYS A 138 -41.44 16.09 -10.85
CA LYS A 138 -42.02 16.40 -12.17
C LYS A 138 -41.30 15.65 -13.28
N ARG A 139 -42.09 15.12 -14.21
CA ARG A 139 -41.75 14.34 -15.40
C ARG A 139 -42.72 14.75 -16.50
N SER A 140 -42.20 14.95 -17.71
CA SER A 140 -43.00 15.28 -18.89
C SER A 140 -43.43 14.02 -19.64
N LYS A 141 -44.50 14.11 -20.43
CA LYS A 141 -45.07 12.98 -21.22
C LYS A 141 -44.06 12.35 -22.20
N ASN A 142 -43.01 13.08 -22.61
CA ASN A 142 -42.02 12.61 -23.58
C ASN A 142 -40.90 11.76 -22.96
N ASN A 143 -41.01 11.40 -21.66
CA ASN A 143 -40.11 10.49 -20.94
C ASN A 143 -38.60 10.81 -21.06
N PRO A 144 -38.17 12.08 -20.85
CA PRO A 144 -36.75 12.41 -20.85
C PRO A 144 -36.00 11.74 -19.68
N PRO A 145 -34.65 11.70 -19.70
CA PRO A 145 -33.85 11.06 -18.67
C PRO A 145 -34.25 11.50 -17.26
N ASN A 146 -34.44 10.54 -16.35
CA ASN A 146 -34.84 10.77 -14.97
C ASN A 146 -33.68 10.57 -14.00
N ASP A 147 -32.45 10.77 -14.48
CA ASP A 147 -31.20 10.38 -13.84
C ASP A 147 -30.38 11.58 -13.36
N ARG A 148 -30.91 12.81 -13.50
CA ARG A 148 -30.17 14.05 -13.23
C ARG A 148 -31.05 15.16 -12.68
N LEU A 149 -30.47 15.97 -11.80
CA LEU A 149 -31.03 17.19 -11.26
C LEU A 149 -30.16 18.38 -11.66
N LEU A 150 -30.76 19.39 -12.29
CA LEU A 150 -30.08 20.61 -12.69
C LEU A 150 -30.46 21.72 -11.72
N ILE A 151 -29.45 22.45 -11.22
CA ILE A 151 -29.66 23.63 -10.38
C ILE A 151 -29.32 24.86 -11.19
N TYR A 152 -30.33 25.67 -11.50
CA TYR A 152 -30.16 26.99 -12.06
C TYR A 152 -30.10 28.04 -10.95
N CYS A 153 -29.45 29.17 -11.23
CA CYS A 153 -29.40 30.33 -10.36
C CYS A 153 -29.99 31.53 -11.09
N GLY A 154 -31.22 31.90 -10.72
CA GLY A 154 -31.98 32.95 -11.38
C GLY A 154 -31.77 34.34 -10.79
N PRO A 155 -31.99 35.43 -11.55
CA PRO A 155 -32.23 35.45 -13.00
C PRO A 155 -30.94 35.25 -13.80
N ASN A 156 -31.03 34.95 -15.09
CA ASN A 156 -29.86 34.76 -15.98
C ASN A 156 -29.02 36.05 -16.14
N THR A 157 -29.65 37.21 -15.93
CA THR A 157 -28.97 38.52 -15.92
C THR A 157 -28.02 38.68 -14.75
N GLY A 158 -28.22 38.00 -13.61
CA GLY A 158 -27.30 38.03 -12.48
C GLY A 158 -25.93 37.46 -12.86
N LYS A 159 -24.87 38.05 -12.29
CA LYS A 159 -23.46 37.72 -12.55
C LYS A 159 -22.65 37.55 -11.27
N THR A 160 -23.23 37.79 -10.10
CA THR A 160 -22.54 37.53 -8.83
C THR A 160 -22.39 36.02 -8.62
N VAL A 161 -21.20 35.62 -8.15
CA VAL A 161 -20.87 34.23 -7.86
C VAL A 161 -21.82 33.69 -6.79
N SER A 162 -22.39 32.52 -7.07
CA SER A 162 -23.13 31.71 -6.11
C SER A 162 -22.33 30.45 -5.77
N ARG A 163 -22.63 29.85 -4.62
CA ARG A 163 -21.97 28.66 -4.11
C ARG A 163 -22.98 27.61 -3.66
N ILE A 164 -22.69 26.36 -3.95
CA ILE A 164 -23.35 25.18 -3.38
C ILE A 164 -22.26 24.40 -2.65
N ASP A 165 -22.34 24.34 -1.33
CA ASP A 165 -21.43 23.59 -0.48
C ASP A 165 -21.80 22.10 -0.50
N ARG A 166 -23.11 21.83 -0.49
CA ARG A 166 -23.68 20.49 -0.57
C ARG A 166 -25.17 20.55 -0.88
N ILE A 167 -25.73 19.45 -1.37
CA ILE A 167 -27.15 19.34 -1.72
C ILE A 167 -27.72 17.98 -1.33
N LYS A 168 -29.02 17.92 -1.06
CA LYS A 168 -29.71 16.67 -0.70
C LYS A 168 -31.11 16.64 -1.29
N LEU A 169 -31.41 15.60 -2.08
CA LEU A 169 -32.77 15.28 -2.55
C LEU A 169 -33.26 14.05 -1.80
N GLU A 170 -34.43 14.13 -1.19
CA GLU A 170 -35.02 13.07 -0.38
C GLU A 170 -36.48 12.86 -0.79
N ARG A 171 -36.97 11.62 -0.66
CA ARG A 171 -38.41 11.32 -0.80
C ARG A 171 -39.16 11.85 0.42
N GLY A 172 -40.38 12.31 0.20
CA GLY A 172 -41.26 12.78 1.27
C GLY A 172 -41.33 14.30 1.39
N THR A 173 -41.82 14.75 2.54
CA THR A 173 -42.22 16.15 2.80
C THR A 173 -41.43 16.80 3.93
N VAL A 174 -40.57 16.04 4.61
CA VAL A 174 -39.78 16.49 5.77
C VAL A 174 -38.30 16.37 5.45
N ALA A 175 -37.59 17.48 5.49
CA ALA A 175 -36.14 17.51 5.31
C ALA A 175 -35.41 16.92 6.51
N THR A 176 -34.28 16.27 6.25
CA THR A 176 -33.33 15.87 7.29
C THR A 176 -31.97 16.53 7.10
N ASP A 177 -31.06 16.34 8.05
CA ASP A 177 -29.69 16.83 7.93
C ASP A 177 -28.96 16.19 6.74
N TRP A 178 -27.92 16.87 6.26
CA TRP A 178 -27.17 16.38 5.12
C TRP A 178 -26.46 15.05 5.43
N THR A 179 -26.59 14.10 4.51
CA THR A 179 -25.80 12.86 4.45
C THR A 179 -25.40 12.62 2.99
N PRO A 180 -24.26 11.97 2.71
CA PRO A 180 -23.92 11.57 1.35
C PRO A 180 -24.93 10.54 0.80
N ALA A 181 -24.93 10.34 -0.52
CA ALA A 181 -25.67 9.22 -1.09
C ALA A 181 -25.00 7.90 -0.66
N PRO A 182 -25.76 6.85 -0.32
CA PRO A 182 -25.17 5.56 0.07
C PRO A 182 -24.19 4.97 -0.97
N GLU A 183 -24.41 5.28 -2.25
CA GLU A 183 -23.57 4.86 -3.37
C GLU A 183 -22.16 5.46 -3.32
N ASP A 184 -22.02 6.70 -2.81
CA ASP A 184 -20.73 7.40 -2.74
C ASP A 184 -19.77 6.64 -1.81
N GLY A 185 -20.29 6.12 -0.68
CA GLY A 185 -19.53 5.31 0.26
C GLY A 185 -19.12 3.94 -0.30
N ALA A 186 -20.02 3.29 -1.05
CA ALA A 186 -19.73 2.01 -1.68
C ALA A 186 -18.63 2.13 -2.76
N ALA A 187 -18.67 3.19 -3.57
CA ALA A 187 -17.65 3.47 -4.57
C ALA A 187 -16.27 3.74 -3.93
N ALA A 188 -16.23 4.55 -2.86
CA ALA A 188 -14.99 4.82 -2.12
C ALA A 188 -14.37 3.55 -1.53
N ALA A 189 -15.18 2.65 -0.95
CA ALA A 189 -14.71 1.38 -0.41
C ALA A 189 -14.13 0.45 -1.50
N SER A 190 -14.79 0.37 -2.65
CA SER A 190 -14.31 -0.43 -3.80
C SER A 190 -12.97 0.09 -4.33
N ASN A 191 -12.84 1.40 -4.51
CA ASN A 191 -11.59 2.02 -4.95
C ASN A 191 -10.45 1.80 -3.96
N LEU A 192 -10.74 1.92 -2.66
CA LEU A 192 -9.77 1.64 -1.61
C LEU A 192 -9.31 0.18 -1.64
N ALA A 193 -10.24 -0.77 -1.82
CA ALA A 193 -9.90 -2.19 -1.95
C ALA A 193 -8.98 -2.46 -3.15
N ALA A 194 -9.23 -1.81 -4.29
CA ALA A 194 -8.38 -1.92 -5.48
C ALA A 194 -6.97 -1.37 -5.24
N VAL A 195 -6.85 -0.19 -4.61
CA VAL A 195 -5.55 0.40 -4.24
C VAL A 195 -4.79 -0.48 -3.26
N VAL A 196 -5.46 -1.04 -2.26
CA VAL A 196 -4.86 -1.99 -1.30
C VAL A 196 -4.36 -3.24 -2.00
N GLN A 197 -5.15 -3.80 -2.93
CA GLN A 197 -4.73 -4.98 -3.71
C GLN A 197 -3.50 -4.68 -4.58
N GLN A 198 -3.49 -3.54 -5.27
CA GLN A 198 -2.34 -3.11 -6.07
C GLN A 198 -1.08 -2.91 -5.21
N THR A 199 -1.24 -2.30 -4.04
CA THR A 199 -0.15 -2.09 -3.08
C THR A 199 0.38 -3.42 -2.56
N SER A 200 -0.49 -4.38 -2.24
CA SER A 200 -0.11 -5.73 -1.79
C SER A 200 0.71 -6.48 -2.84
N THR A 201 0.31 -6.42 -4.11
CA THR A 201 1.07 -7.00 -5.22
C THR A 201 2.44 -6.33 -5.37
N ALA A 202 2.50 -5.00 -5.32
CA ALA A 202 3.77 -4.27 -5.42
C ALA A 202 4.71 -4.60 -4.25
N VAL A 203 4.18 -4.72 -3.03
CA VAL A 203 4.97 -5.14 -1.85
C VAL A 203 5.49 -6.57 -2.01
N THR A 204 4.68 -7.48 -2.55
CA THR A 204 5.10 -8.87 -2.82
C THR A 204 6.20 -8.92 -3.88
N GLU A 205 6.07 -8.15 -4.96
CA GLU A 205 7.07 -8.06 -6.02
C GLU A 205 8.37 -7.44 -5.53
N LEU A 206 8.30 -6.37 -4.75
CA LEU A 206 9.47 -5.78 -4.08
C LEU A 206 10.14 -6.77 -3.14
N GLY A 207 9.35 -7.52 -2.35
CA GLY A 207 9.84 -8.61 -1.51
C GLY A 207 10.63 -9.63 -2.32
N GLY A 208 10.09 -10.10 -3.45
CA GLY A 208 10.79 -11.01 -4.37
C GLY A 208 12.08 -10.43 -4.96
N LYS A 209 12.06 -9.16 -5.40
CA LYS A 209 13.25 -8.47 -5.93
C LYS A 209 14.33 -8.29 -4.85
N VAL A 210 13.95 -7.91 -3.63
CA VAL A 210 14.91 -7.80 -2.51
C VAL A 210 15.50 -9.16 -2.17
N GLN A 211 14.70 -10.23 -2.15
CA GLN A 211 15.21 -11.60 -1.99
C GLN A 211 16.22 -12.01 -3.08
N SER A 212 16.04 -11.54 -4.32
CA SER A 212 17.05 -11.74 -5.38
C SER A 212 18.32 -10.87 -5.24
N LEU A 213 18.28 -9.79 -4.44
CA LEU A 213 19.42 -8.88 -4.22
C LEU A 213 20.32 -9.27 -3.03
N TYR A 214 19.96 -10.29 -2.23
CA TYR A 214 20.86 -10.87 -1.24
C TYR A 214 22.02 -11.56 -1.97
N THR A 215 23.09 -10.82 -2.33
CA THR A 215 24.46 -11.36 -2.49
C THR A 215 25.53 -10.35 -2.95
N LEU A 216 25.27 -9.10 -3.36
CA LEU A 216 26.34 -8.24 -3.91
C LEU A 216 26.32 -6.81 -3.38
N LYS A 217 27.12 -6.52 -2.35
CA LYS A 217 27.39 -5.14 -1.89
C LYS A 217 28.42 -4.51 -2.82
N THR A 218 28.12 -3.38 -3.46
CA THR A 218 29.09 -2.66 -4.31
C THR A 218 29.69 -1.44 -3.61
N GLU A 219 30.97 -1.17 -3.85
CA GLU A 219 31.73 -0.05 -3.30
C GLU A 219 32.51 0.65 -4.41
N ALA A 220 32.62 1.98 -4.35
CA ALA A 220 33.40 2.75 -5.31
C ALA A 220 34.92 2.51 -5.11
N ILE A 221 35.64 2.35 -6.21
CA ILE A 221 37.09 2.10 -6.25
C ILE A 221 37.80 3.11 -7.15
N SER A 222 39.14 3.08 -7.16
CA SER A 222 39.95 4.01 -7.95
C SER A 222 39.59 4.00 -9.44
N GLY A 223 39.52 5.20 -10.04
CA GLY A 223 39.08 5.41 -11.42
C GLY A 223 37.57 5.43 -11.63
N GLY A 224 36.77 5.63 -10.58
CA GLY A 224 35.31 5.83 -10.68
C GLY A 224 34.48 4.56 -10.93
N ARG A 225 35.12 3.38 -10.90
CA ARG A 225 34.46 2.09 -11.07
C ARG A 225 33.84 1.64 -9.75
N LYS A 226 32.87 0.72 -9.79
CA LYS A 226 32.31 0.05 -8.61
C LYS A 226 32.74 -1.42 -8.60
N ALA A 227 33.19 -1.91 -7.45
CA ALA A 227 33.55 -3.31 -7.23
C ALA A 227 32.65 -3.94 -6.16
N ILE A 228 32.50 -5.27 -6.19
CA ILE A 228 31.76 -6.01 -5.17
C ILE A 228 32.65 -6.12 -3.92
N ALA A 229 32.19 -5.56 -2.80
CA ALA A 229 32.88 -5.58 -1.51
C ALA A 229 32.63 -6.88 -0.72
N GLY A 230 31.63 -7.69 -1.11
CA GLY A 230 31.37 -8.99 -0.51
C GLY A 230 30.29 -9.78 -1.24
N ILE A 231 30.44 -11.10 -1.28
CA ILE A 231 29.48 -12.08 -1.80
C ILE A 231 29.03 -12.97 -0.63
N ALA A 232 27.76 -12.91 -0.26
CA ALA A 232 27.19 -13.77 0.79
C ALA A 232 26.27 -14.83 0.18
N LEU A 233 26.86 -15.91 -0.34
CA LEU A 233 26.08 -17.05 -0.87
C LEU A 233 25.49 -17.86 0.30
N GLY A 234 24.22 -17.60 0.62
CA GLY A 234 23.43 -18.39 1.55
C GLY A 234 22.32 -19.10 0.78
N ALA A 235 22.46 -20.41 0.61
CA ALA A 235 21.46 -21.29 0.05
C ALA A 235 20.07 -21.02 0.65
N ASP A 236 19.02 -21.30 -0.13
CA ASP A 236 17.63 -21.45 0.32
C ASP A 236 17.41 -22.54 1.39
N GLY A 237 18.48 -23.02 2.03
CA GLY A 237 18.49 -24.09 3.00
C GLY A 237 18.12 -25.47 2.44
N LYS A 238 17.97 -25.63 1.12
CA LYS A 238 17.45 -26.88 0.53
C LYS A 238 18.38 -27.60 -0.43
N THR A 239 19.35 -26.93 -1.06
CA THR A 239 20.12 -27.56 -2.16
C THR A 239 21.64 -27.59 -1.99
N GLY A 240 22.20 -27.05 -0.91
CA GLY A 240 23.53 -27.44 -0.41
C GLY A 240 24.78 -27.16 -1.26
N SER A 241 24.66 -26.49 -2.42
CA SER A 241 25.83 -26.16 -3.26
C SER A 241 25.74 -24.71 -3.74
N GLY A 242 26.61 -23.83 -3.24
CA GLY A 242 26.77 -22.47 -3.74
C GLY A 242 27.99 -22.38 -4.66
N GLU A 243 27.78 -22.03 -5.92
CA GLU A 243 28.85 -21.76 -6.88
C GLU A 243 28.80 -20.28 -7.32
N ILE A 244 29.97 -19.67 -7.57
CA ILE A 244 30.06 -18.34 -8.20
C ILE A 244 30.52 -18.55 -9.65
N LEU A 245 29.61 -18.37 -10.59
CA LEU A 245 29.90 -18.39 -12.03
C LEU A 245 30.16 -16.95 -12.51
N LEU A 246 31.34 -16.70 -13.09
CA LEU A 246 31.78 -15.37 -13.53
C LEU A 246 31.98 -15.34 -15.04
N MET A 247 31.30 -14.41 -15.74
CA MET A 247 31.53 -14.10 -17.15
C MET A 247 32.10 -12.67 -17.24
N ALA A 248 33.43 -12.56 -17.38
CA ALA A 248 34.12 -11.27 -17.40
C ALA A 248 35.43 -11.35 -18.21
N ASP A 249 35.83 -10.22 -18.80
CA ASP A 249 37.11 -10.12 -19.54
C ASP A 249 38.34 -10.11 -18.61
N LYS A 250 38.18 -9.67 -17.35
CA LYS A 250 39.26 -9.58 -16.37
C LYS A 250 38.74 -9.72 -14.94
N VAL A 251 39.40 -10.56 -14.14
CA VAL A 251 39.15 -10.72 -12.69
C VAL A 251 40.32 -10.11 -11.92
N ALA A 252 40.02 -9.29 -10.91
CA ALA A 252 41.01 -8.56 -10.12
C ALA A 252 40.58 -8.46 -8.65
N TYR A 253 41.56 -8.46 -7.74
CA TYR A 253 41.38 -8.08 -6.34
C TYR A 253 41.44 -6.56 -6.17
N VAL A 254 40.75 -6.06 -5.16
CA VAL A 254 40.83 -4.66 -4.73
C VAL A 254 41.37 -4.65 -3.31
N ASP A 255 42.42 -3.88 -3.05
CA ASP A 255 42.87 -3.68 -1.67
C ASP A 255 41.86 -2.78 -0.94
N PRO A 256 41.25 -3.23 0.17
CA PRO A 256 40.21 -2.48 0.84
C PRO A 256 40.71 -1.20 1.53
N ARG A 257 42.03 -1.07 1.76
CA ARG A 257 42.65 0.06 2.46
C ARG A 257 42.87 1.25 1.53
N ASP A 258 43.40 1.00 0.34
CA ASP A 258 43.80 2.05 -0.62
C ASP A 258 43.00 2.05 -1.93
N LYS A 259 42.10 1.06 -2.12
CA LYS A 259 41.23 0.89 -3.30
C LYS A 259 42.00 0.67 -4.61
N SER A 260 43.27 0.26 -4.54
CA SER A 260 44.04 -0.17 -5.70
C SER A 260 43.51 -1.48 -6.27
N VAL A 261 43.70 -1.71 -7.57
CA VAL A 261 43.18 -2.89 -8.29
C VAL A 261 44.32 -3.75 -8.81
N THR A 262 44.37 -4.99 -8.36
CA THR A 262 45.41 -5.98 -8.72
C THR A 262 44.79 -7.14 -9.50
N PRO A 263 45.20 -7.41 -10.75
CA PRO A 263 44.68 -8.56 -11.50
C PRO A 263 44.90 -9.88 -10.75
N ALA A 264 43.85 -10.69 -10.65
CA ALA A 264 43.85 -11.98 -9.94
C ALA A 264 44.18 -13.13 -10.90
N PHE A 265 43.55 -13.09 -12.09
CA PHE A 265 43.77 -14.03 -13.19
C PHE A 265 44.10 -13.23 -14.44
N VAL A 266 45.20 -13.56 -15.09
CA VAL A 266 45.55 -12.98 -16.40
C VAL A 266 45.78 -14.11 -17.38
N THR A 267 44.92 -14.21 -18.39
CA THR A 267 45.17 -15.04 -19.56
C THR A 267 46.08 -14.24 -20.49
N VAL A 268 47.32 -14.71 -20.68
CA VAL A 268 48.23 -14.18 -21.69
C VAL A 268 48.26 -15.15 -22.85
N ILE A 269 47.94 -14.70 -24.07
CA ILE A 269 48.14 -15.51 -25.27
C ILE A 269 49.56 -15.27 -25.75
N GLU A 270 50.40 -16.29 -25.66
CA GLU A 270 51.76 -16.26 -26.15
C GLU A 270 51.95 -17.43 -27.13
N ASN A 271 52.38 -17.14 -28.36
CA ASN A 271 52.53 -18.12 -29.44
C ASN A 271 51.28 -18.99 -29.67
N GLY A 272 50.09 -18.39 -29.62
CA GLY A 272 48.81 -19.06 -29.89
C GLY A 272 48.32 -19.99 -28.77
N ARG A 273 48.98 -19.99 -27.60
CA ARG A 273 48.54 -20.74 -26.42
C ARG A 273 48.17 -19.80 -25.29
N ALA A 274 47.02 -20.05 -24.66
CA ALA A 274 46.62 -19.37 -23.44
C ALA A 274 47.50 -19.84 -22.28
N LYS A 275 48.30 -18.94 -21.72
CA LYS A 275 49.02 -19.12 -20.45
C LYS A 275 48.21 -18.44 -19.36
N GLN A 276 47.89 -19.19 -18.31
CA GLN A 276 47.30 -18.63 -17.11
C GLN A 276 48.42 -18.13 -16.20
N ALA A 277 48.48 -16.82 -15.98
CA ALA A 277 49.37 -16.22 -14.99
C ALA A 277 48.58 -15.97 -13.69
N LEU A 278 49.06 -16.57 -12.61
CA LEU A 278 48.59 -16.34 -11.25
C LEU A 278 49.61 -15.44 -10.56
N ASN A 279 49.16 -14.32 -10.01
CA ASN A 279 50.03 -13.35 -9.35
C ASN A 279 50.21 -13.73 -7.87
N GLY A 280 51.33 -14.37 -7.51
CA GLY A 280 51.66 -14.84 -6.15
C GLY A 280 52.35 -16.21 -6.13
N ASP A 281 52.54 -16.78 -4.93
CA ASP A 281 53.08 -18.14 -4.77
C ASP A 281 52.06 -19.19 -5.24
N LEU A 282 52.39 -19.93 -6.30
CA LEU A 282 51.50 -20.91 -6.92
C LEU A 282 51.38 -22.22 -6.11
N VAL A 283 52.40 -22.56 -5.32
CA VAL A 283 52.46 -23.74 -4.45
C VAL A 283 52.96 -23.27 -3.08
N ALA A 284 52.03 -22.75 -2.27
CA ALA A 284 52.39 -22.02 -1.04
C ALA A 284 52.69 -22.91 0.18
N ASP A 285 52.18 -24.15 0.24
CA ASP A 285 52.40 -25.04 1.41
C ASP A 285 52.53 -26.54 1.10
N GLY A 286 52.50 -26.94 -0.18
CA GLY A 286 52.31 -28.33 -0.58
C GLY A 286 53.46 -28.98 -1.36
N THR A 287 53.32 -30.27 -1.62
CA THR A 287 54.22 -31.04 -2.51
C THR A 287 53.69 -31.07 -3.95
N ILE A 288 54.57 -30.93 -4.94
CA ILE A 288 54.24 -31.28 -6.32
C ILE A 288 54.39 -32.81 -6.47
N LEU A 289 53.27 -33.53 -6.47
CA LEU A 289 53.27 -34.98 -6.68
C LEU A 289 53.46 -35.30 -8.17
N GLY A 290 54.03 -36.47 -8.48
CA GLY A 290 54.24 -36.89 -9.87
C GLY A 290 52.95 -36.88 -10.72
N ARG A 291 51.79 -37.17 -10.13
CA ARG A 291 50.47 -37.05 -10.80
C ARG A 291 50.06 -35.62 -11.18
N HIS A 292 50.68 -34.60 -10.58
CA HIS A 292 50.45 -33.19 -10.90
C HIS A 292 51.33 -32.73 -12.08
N VAL A 293 52.26 -33.58 -12.55
CA VAL A 293 53.16 -33.29 -13.66
C VAL A 293 52.84 -34.26 -14.79
N ALA A 294 52.48 -33.76 -15.97
CA ALA A 294 52.27 -34.62 -17.13
C ALA A 294 53.56 -35.37 -17.51
N ALA A 295 53.43 -36.50 -18.24
CA ALA A 295 54.59 -37.17 -18.79
C ALA A 295 55.39 -36.24 -19.72
N ALA A 296 56.72 -36.43 -19.76
CA ALA A 296 57.65 -35.67 -20.60
C ALA A 296 57.72 -34.15 -20.34
N GLN A 297 57.38 -33.69 -19.14
CA GLN A 297 57.65 -32.30 -18.74
C GLN A 297 59.06 -32.14 -18.16
N THR A 298 59.62 -30.94 -18.31
CA THR A 298 60.95 -30.58 -17.78
C THR A 298 60.80 -29.52 -16.70
N PHE A 299 61.50 -29.71 -15.57
CA PHE A 299 61.68 -28.65 -14.58
C PHE A 299 62.95 -27.86 -14.92
N GLN A 300 62.79 -26.59 -15.30
CA GLN A 300 63.89 -25.65 -15.51
C GLN A 300 63.87 -24.62 -14.39
N ALA A 301 64.85 -24.72 -13.49
CA ALA A 301 65.05 -23.78 -12.40
C ALA A 301 66.53 -23.36 -12.37
N PRO A 302 66.83 -22.06 -12.21
CA PRO A 302 68.22 -21.59 -12.11
C PRO A 302 68.92 -22.13 -10.85
N VAL A 303 68.16 -22.35 -9.76
CA VAL A 303 68.62 -22.93 -8.49
C VAL A 303 67.52 -23.84 -7.94
N ILE A 304 67.91 -25.01 -7.41
CA ILE A 304 67.02 -25.91 -6.67
C ILE A 304 67.59 -26.08 -5.26
N ASN A 305 66.92 -25.53 -4.26
CA ASN A 305 67.24 -25.75 -2.85
C ASN A 305 66.33 -26.86 -2.31
N GLY A 306 66.84 -28.10 -2.28
CA GLY A 306 66.07 -29.27 -1.84
C GLY A 306 66.74 -30.01 -0.69
N GLY A 307 65.95 -30.74 0.10
CA GLY A 307 66.48 -31.61 1.16
C GLY A 307 67.12 -32.88 0.60
N SER A 308 66.42 -33.62 -0.27
CA SER A 308 66.92 -34.86 -0.86
C SER A 308 66.54 -34.96 -2.33
N LEU A 309 67.35 -35.65 -3.13
CA LEU A 309 67.05 -36.01 -4.52
C LEU A 309 67.07 -37.53 -4.64
N ASN A 310 66.06 -38.15 -5.25
CA ASN A 310 66.05 -39.59 -5.50
C ASN A 310 65.55 -39.86 -6.91
N ILE A 311 66.44 -40.38 -7.76
CA ILE A 311 66.17 -40.71 -9.16
C ILE A 311 66.30 -42.21 -9.35
N GLY A 312 65.30 -42.81 -10.01
CA GLY A 312 65.33 -44.22 -10.41
C GLY A 312 65.27 -45.21 -9.25
N ASN A 313 64.58 -44.86 -8.15
CA ASN A 313 64.48 -45.67 -6.92
C ASN A 313 65.84 -45.93 -6.24
N GLY A 314 66.62 -44.87 -6.06
CA GLY A 314 67.92 -44.92 -5.36
C GLY A 314 69.13 -45.09 -6.28
N ARG A 315 68.94 -45.13 -7.60
CA ARG A 315 70.06 -45.21 -8.56
C ARG A 315 70.94 -43.97 -8.55
N PHE A 316 70.35 -42.80 -8.33
CA PHE A 316 71.06 -41.57 -8.02
C PHE A 316 70.31 -40.89 -6.88
N ALA A 317 70.89 -40.89 -5.69
CA ALA A 317 70.29 -40.33 -4.50
C ALA A 317 71.22 -39.32 -3.83
N VAL A 318 70.64 -38.23 -3.34
CA VAL A 318 71.27 -37.26 -2.44
C VAL A 318 70.43 -37.23 -1.17
N ASN A 319 71.02 -37.50 -0.01
CA ASN A 319 70.31 -37.43 1.27
C ASN A 319 70.29 -35.99 1.83
N SER A 320 69.59 -35.79 2.95
CA SER A 320 69.48 -34.49 3.64
C SER A 320 70.80 -33.93 4.17
N GLU A 321 71.86 -34.73 4.20
CA GLU A 321 73.20 -34.33 4.63
C GLU A 321 74.11 -33.99 3.45
N GLY A 322 73.59 -34.06 2.21
CA GLY A 322 74.35 -33.77 0.98
C GLY A 322 75.19 -34.92 0.44
N GLN A 323 75.11 -36.11 1.05
CA GLN A 323 75.86 -37.29 0.59
C GLN A 323 75.20 -37.87 -0.65
N VAL A 324 76.01 -38.29 -1.64
CA VAL A 324 75.54 -38.82 -2.92
C VAL A 324 75.77 -40.33 -2.99
N SER A 325 74.74 -41.08 -3.38
CA SER A 325 74.84 -42.50 -3.71
C SER A 325 74.45 -42.72 -5.16
N ILE A 326 75.32 -43.36 -5.94
CA ILE A 326 75.03 -43.84 -7.28
C ILE A 326 75.10 -45.36 -7.24
N SER A 327 74.03 -46.05 -7.62
CA SER A 327 73.94 -47.51 -7.51
C SER A 327 73.44 -48.14 -8.79
N ALA A 328 73.98 -49.31 -9.12
CA ALA A 328 73.47 -50.12 -10.22
C ALA A 328 72.05 -50.63 -9.90
N SER A 329 71.34 -51.15 -10.92
CA SER A 329 69.99 -51.71 -10.74
C SER A 329 69.96 -53.02 -9.96
N SER A 330 71.11 -53.68 -9.82
CA SER A 330 71.28 -54.98 -9.18
C SER A 330 72.73 -55.16 -8.73
N GLY A 331 72.95 -55.95 -7.68
CA GLY A 331 74.26 -56.11 -7.04
C GLY A 331 74.63 -54.93 -6.15
N ASN A 332 75.75 -55.04 -5.43
CA ASN A 332 76.23 -53.98 -4.54
C ASN A 332 77.16 -52.98 -5.25
N VAL A 333 77.09 -52.93 -6.58
CA VAL A 333 77.89 -52.02 -7.42
C VAL A 333 77.43 -50.59 -7.24
N GLY A 334 78.38 -49.68 -7.01
CA GLY A 334 78.05 -48.26 -7.00
C GLY A 334 79.17 -47.37 -6.53
N MET A 335 78.83 -46.09 -6.39
CA MET A 335 79.68 -45.05 -5.85
C MET A 335 78.96 -44.38 -4.68
N LYS A 336 79.68 -44.11 -3.59
CA LYS A 336 79.21 -43.26 -2.49
C LYS A 336 80.16 -42.08 -2.33
N ILE A 337 79.62 -40.87 -2.36
CA ILE A 337 80.31 -39.63 -2.04
C ILE A 337 79.79 -39.18 -0.69
N THR A 338 80.66 -39.18 0.30
CA THR A 338 80.40 -38.67 1.64
C THR A 338 81.16 -37.35 1.84
N ASN A 339 81.06 -36.79 3.04
CA ASN A 339 81.83 -35.60 3.40
C ASN A 339 83.35 -35.89 3.47
N ASP A 340 83.73 -37.17 3.61
CA ASP A 340 85.10 -37.56 3.89
C ASP A 340 85.76 -38.30 2.72
N ASN A 341 84.98 -39.04 1.92
CA ASN A 341 85.50 -39.92 0.88
C ASN A 341 84.52 -40.17 -0.29
N ILE A 342 85.10 -40.60 -1.41
CA ILE A 342 84.43 -41.14 -2.59
C ILE A 342 84.84 -42.61 -2.69
N ASN A 343 83.87 -43.52 -2.52
CA ASN A 343 84.09 -44.95 -2.52
C ASN A 343 83.39 -45.60 -3.71
N VAL A 344 84.07 -46.50 -4.42
CA VAL A 344 83.53 -47.28 -5.55
C VAL A 344 83.54 -48.76 -5.20
N TYR A 345 82.42 -49.45 -5.40
CA TYR A 345 82.19 -50.83 -5.02
C TYR A 345 81.89 -51.71 -6.25
N ASP A 346 82.34 -52.97 -6.21
CA ASP A 346 81.98 -53.99 -7.20
C ASP A 346 80.63 -54.68 -6.91
N GLU A 347 80.29 -55.70 -7.68
CA GLU A 347 79.01 -56.43 -7.58
C GLU A 347 78.83 -57.18 -6.27
N ASN A 348 79.94 -57.56 -5.63
CA ASN A 348 79.97 -58.22 -4.34
C ASN A 348 79.97 -57.21 -3.18
N GLY A 349 80.07 -55.91 -3.48
CA GLY A 349 80.13 -54.84 -2.49
C GLY A 349 81.52 -54.62 -1.92
N VAL A 350 82.55 -55.14 -2.60
CA VAL A 350 83.95 -54.95 -2.21
C VAL A 350 84.41 -53.59 -2.72
N LEU A 351 85.06 -52.82 -1.85
CA LEU A 351 85.66 -51.53 -2.19
C LEU A 351 86.79 -51.74 -3.21
N GLN A 352 86.62 -51.16 -4.39
CA GLN A 352 87.58 -51.23 -5.49
C GLN A 352 88.44 -49.98 -5.61
N ALA A 353 87.89 -48.83 -5.22
CA ALA A 353 88.63 -47.56 -5.19
C ALA A 353 88.07 -46.63 -4.11
N GLN A 354 88.97 -45.92 -3.43
CA GLN A 354 88.63 -44.87 -2.49
C GLN A 354 89.45 -43.62 -2.81
N PHE A 355 88.79 -42.47 -2.80
CA PHE A 355 89.42 -41.15 -2.93
C PHE A 355 88.97 -40.28 -1.75
N GLY A 356 89.90 -39.78 -0.94
CA GLY A 356 89.56 -39.00 0.26
C GLY A 356 89.73 -39.81 1.56
N LEU A 357 89.88 -39.04 2.64
CA LEU A 357 90.55 -39.33 3.90
C LEU A 357 91.52 -40.54 3.89
N LEU A 358 92.74 -40.26 3.43
CA LEU A 358 93.95 -40.85 3.99
C LEU A 358 94.29 -40.05 5.26
N THR A 359 93.84 -40.49 6.43
CA THR A 359 94.47 -40.03 7.69
C THR A 359 95.86 -40.63 7.76
N ASP A 360 96.86 -39.79 7.41
CA ASP A 360 98.06 -39.48 8.20
C ASP A 360 99.24 -39.08 7.28
N TRP A 361 99.29 -37.80 6.85
CA TRP A 361 100.51 -37.13 6.36
C TRP A 361 100.50 -35.68 6.83
#